data_AF-A0A3S0CWS2-F1
#
_entry.id   AF-A0A3S0CWS2-F1
#
_cell.length_a   1.000
_cell.length_b   1.000
_cell.length_c   1.000
_cell.angle_alpha   90.00
_cell.angle_beta   90.00
_cell.angle_gamma   90.00
#
_symmetry.space_group_name_H-M   'P 1'
#
loop_
_entity.id
_entity.type
_entity.pdbx_description
1 polymer ?
#
loop_
_entity_poly.entity_id
_entity_poly.type
_entity_poly.pdbx_seq_one_letter_code
_entity_poly.pdbx_strand_id
1 'polypeptide(L)'
;MQLSEIDVMTLIHLIGFVDKEKKSFPTIEEIQARMSAAPELVIASLQKLIHERFIAIDEKTDEATRLISEEYNLKPLYLKLAKRVAEQQLKELAAIRPSAPFEDKTARNIFTAFESEFARPLTPMELETISNWLDRDQYKEELILSALKEAVFAGKVHFRYIDRILLDWSRNRVSTPDQAKEYAQRFRQSR
;
A
#
# COMPACT_ATOMS: atom_id res chain seq x y z
N MET A 1 11.40 -14.65 -9.33
CA MET A 1 10.62 -15.47 -10.27
C MET A 1 11.57 -15.80 -11.40
N GLN A 2 12.04 -17.04 -11.49
CA GLN A 2 12.88 -17.48 -12.61
C GLN A 2 12.01 -18.34 -13.53
N LEU A 3 11.20 -17.66 -14.35
CA LEU A 3 10.46 -18.29 -15.42
C LEU A 3 11.34 -18.30 -16.67
N SER A 4 11.39 -19.44 -17.35
CA SER A 4 12.02 -19.55 -18.67
C SER A 4 11.14 -18.91 -19.73
N GLU A 5 11.70 -18.67 -20.92
CA GLU A 5 10.92 -18.21 -22.08
C GLU A 5 9.76 -19.16 -22.40
N ILE A 6 10.01 -20.48 -22.31
CA ILE A 6 9.00 -21.52 -22.53
C ILE A 6 7.89 -21.41 -21.49
N ASP A 7 8.24 -21.21 -20.20
CA ASP A 7 7.25 -21.07 -19.13
C ASP A 7 6.33 -19.87 -19.37
N VAL A 8 6.91 -18.74 -19.78
CA VAL A 8 6.16 -17.52 -20.08
C VAL A 8 5.27 -17.74 -21.31
N MET A 9 5.78 -18.37 -22.36
CA MET A 9 5.01 -18.60 -23.57
C MET A 9 3.86 -19.60 -23.34
N THR A 10 4.08 -20.64 -22.54
CA THR A 10 3.02 -21.55 -22.07
C THR A 10 1.93 -20.78 -21.33
N LEU A 11 2.29 -19.88 -20.42
CA LEU A 11 1.31 -19.03 -19.70
C LEU A 11 0.52 -18.12 -20.65
N ILE A 12 1.19 -17.47 -21.61
CA ILE A 12 0.54 -16.58 -22.59
C ILE A 12 -0.49 -17.34 -23.42
N HIS A 13 -0.12 -18.51 -23.94
CA HIS A 13 -1.06 -19.33 -24.71
C HIS A 13 -2.21 -19.85 -23.87
N LEU A 14 -1.95 -20.25 -22.62
CA LEU A 14 -2.98 -20.71 -21.70
C LEU A 14 -4.00 -19.60 -21.40
N ILE A 15 -3.52 -18.37 -21.15
CA ILE A 15 -4.38 -17.18 -21.00
C ILE A 15 -5.22 -16.97 -22.27
N GLY A 16 -4.62 -17.08 -23.46
CA GLY A 16 -5.33 -16.97 -24.74
C GLY A 16 -6.48 -17.97 -24.88
N PHE A 17 -6.21 -19.25 -24.58
CA PHE A 17 -7.23 -20.30 -24.65
C PHE A 17 -8.40 -20.05 -23.69
N VAL A 18 -8.09 -19.73 -22.43
CA VAL A 18 -9.10 -19.56 -21.38
C VAL A 18 -9.92 -18.28 -21.63
N ASP A 19 -9.25 -17.15 -21.87
CA ASP A 19 -9.91 -15.85 -21.92
C ASP A 19 -10.57 -15.55 -23.27
N LYS A 20 -9.89 -15.85 -24.39
CA LYS A 20 -10.35 -15.51 -25.74
C LYS A 20 -11.17 -16.62 -26.37
N GLU A 21 -10.73 -17.86 -26.26
CA GLU A 21 -11.36 -19.00 -26.95
C GLU A 21 -12.35 -19.76 -26.09
N LYS A 22 -12.48 -19.39 -24.80
CA LYS A 22 -13.36 -20.05 -23.82
C LYS A 22 -13.08 -21.55 -23.69
N LYS A 23 -11.84 -21.96 -24.00
CA LYS A 23 -11.37 -23.31 -23.79
C LYS A 23 -10.67 -23.38 -22.44
N SER A 24 -11.38 -23.86 -21.43
CA SER A 24 -10.90 -23.92 -20.05
C SER A 24 -9.80 -24.95 -19.82
N PHE A 25 -9.68 -25.96 -20.69
CA PHE A 25 -8.69 -27.03 -20.57
C PHE A 25 -8.11 -27.42 -21.94
N PRO A 26 -7.23 -26.59 -22.53
CA PRO A 26 -6.51 -26.93 -23.75
C PRO A 26 -5.59 -28.14 -23.53
N THR A 27 -5.47 -28.98 -24.55
CA THR A 27 -4.54 -30.11 -24.51
C THR A 27 -3.10 -29.62 -24.71
N ILE A 28 -2.14 -30.45 -24.30
CA ILE A 28 -0.71 -30.17 -24.49
C ILE A 28 -0.39 -29.94 -25.98
N GLU A 29 -0.99 -30.73 -26.87
CA GLU A 29 -0.81 -30.64 -28.33
C GLU A 29 -1.30 -29.31 -28.88
N GLU A 30 -2.41 -28.77 -28.36
CA GLU A 30 -2.95 -27.48 -28.79
C GLU A 30 -2.08 -26.30 -28.36
N ILE A 31 -1.51 -26.39 -27.16
CA ILE A 31 -0.53 -25.41 -26.67
C ILE A 31 0.73 -25.50 -27.51
N GLN A 32 1.23 -26.72 -27.76
CA GLN A 32 2.42 -26.95 -28.58
C GLN A 32 2.22 -26.47 -30.02
N ALA A 33 1.04 -26.64 -30.62
CA ALA A 33 0.76 -26.22 -31.99
C ALA A 33 0.97 -24.71 -32.21
N ARG A 34 0.98 -23.92 -31.13
CA ARG A 34 1.22 -22.47 -31.15
C ARG A 34 2.66 -22.08 -30.82
N MET A 35 3.49 -23.06 -30.47
CA MET A 35 4.86 -22.88 -30.03
C MET A 35 5.83 -23.61 -30.97
N SER A 36 7.04 -23.09 -31.14
CA SER A 36 8.13 -23.80 -31.82
C SER A 36 8.91 -24.75 -30.89
N ALA A 37 8.29 -25.16 -29.78
CA ALA A 37 8.93 -25.96 -28.73
C ALA A 37 8.59 -27.45 -28.86
N ALA A 38 9.51 -28.31 -28.39
CA ALA A 38 9.26 -29.74 -28.30
C ALA A 38 8.14 -30.04 -27.26
N PRO A 39 7.30 -31.07 -27.48
CA PRO A 39 6.22 -31.43 -26.56
C PRO A 39 6.70 -31.63 -25.12
N GLU A 40 7.85 -32.25 -24.94
CA GLU A 40 8.47 -32.55 -23.64
C GLU A 40 8.74 -31.27 -22.83
N LEU A 41 9.13 -30.18 -23.50
CA LEU A 41 9.40 -28.90 -22.86
C LEU A 41 8.11 -28.22 -22.41
N VAL A 42 7.03 -28.35 -23.18
CA VAL A 42 5.70 -27.82 -22.81
C VAL A 42 5.15 -28.57 -21.61
N ILE A 43 5.32 -29.90 -21.56
CA ILE A 43 4.92 -30.73 -20.41
C ILE A 43 5.72 -30.35 -19.17
N ALA A 44 7.05 -30.26 -19.28
CA ALA A 44 7.91 -29.85 -18.17
C ALA A 44 7.55 -28.45 -17.65
N SER A 45 7.28 -27.51 -18.57
CA SER A 45 6.80 -26.16 -18.26
C SER A 45 5.48 -26.20 -17.49
N LEU A 46 4.46 -26.92 -17.98
CA LEU A 46 3.16 -27.05 -17.30
C LEU A 46 3.30 -27.65 -15.89
N GLN A 47 4.07 -28.73 -15.74
CA GLN A 47 4.32 -29.36 -14.45
C GLN A 47 5.01 -28.39 -13.48
N LYS A 48 6.02 -27.67 -13.96
CA LYS A 48 6.72 -26.64 -13.18
C LYS A 48 5.77 -25.52 -12.76
N LEU A 49 4.93 -25.02 -13.67
CA LEU A 49 3.97 -23.95 -13.40
C LEU A 49 2.92 -24.37 -12.37
N ILE A 50 2.48 -25.63 -12.39
CA ILE A 50 1.58 -26.19 -11.37
C ILE A 50 2.31 -26.30 -10.03
N HIS A 51 3.49 -26.92 -10.01
CA HIS A 51 4.28 -27.15 -8.80
C HIS A 51 4.65 -25.84 -8.10
N GLU A 52 5.11 -24.86 -8.86
CA GLU A 52 5.44 -23.54 -8.35
C GLU A 52 4.19 -22.70 -8.03
N ARG A 53 2.96 -23.19 -8.27
CA ARG A 53 1.70 -22.48 -8.07
C ARG A 53 1.55 -21.19 -8.87
N PHE A 54 1.97 -21.22 -10.12
CA PHE A 54 1.55 -20.21 -11.11
C PHE A 54 0.16 -20.54 -11.67
N ILE A 55 -0.11 -21.83 -11.88
CA ILE A 55 -1.42 -22.31 -12.33
C ILE A 55 -1.92 -23.40 -11.38
N ALA A 56 -3.23 -23.61 -11.35
CA ALA A 56 -3.87 -24.73 -10.67
C ALA A 56 -4.82 -25.43 -11.64
N ILE A 57 -5.22 -26.65 -11.31
CA ILE A 57 -6.29 -27.37 -12.02
C ILE A 57 -7.43 -27.49 -11.02
N ASP A 58 -8.57 -26.92 -11.37
CA ASP A 58 -9.79 -27.01 -10.57
C ASP A 58 -10.74 -28.01 -11.24
N GLU A 59 -11.50 -28.73 -10.42
CA GLU A 59 -12.57 -29.59 -10.90
C GLU A 59 -13.90 -28.85 -10.85
N LYS A 60 -14.60 -28.83 -11.97
CA LYS A 60 -15.93 -28.26 -12.10
C LYS A 60 -16.93 -29.37 -12.38
N THR A 61 -17.85 -29.56 -11.43
CA THR A 61 -19.00 -30.44 -11.60
C THR A 61 -20.12 -29.66 -12.27
N ASP A 62 -20.55 -30.13 -13.44
CA ASP A 62 -21.74 -29.61 -14.09
C ASP A 62 -22.99 -30.19 -13.41
N GLU A 63 -23.79 -29.33 -12.78
CA GLU A 63 -25.01 -29.71 -12.05
C GLU A 63 -26.06 -30.37 -12.97
N ALA A 64 -26.06 -30.04 -14.26
CA ALA A 64 -27.04 -30.58 -15.21
C ALA A 64 -26.66 -31.98 -15.72
N THR A 65 -25.37 -32.26 -15.88
CA THR A 65 -24.88 -33.51 -16.49
C THR A 65 -24.21 -34.46 -15.49
N ARG A 66 -23.95 -34.01 -14.25
CA ARG A 66 -23.12 -34.67 -13.24
C ARG A 66 -21.71 -35.03 -13.75
N LEU A 67 -21.27 -34.39 -14.82
CA LEU A 67 -19.94 -34.61 -15.37
C LEU A 67 -18.93 -33.75 -14.59
N ILE A 68 -17.83 -34.39 -14.17
CA ILE A 68 -16.66 -33.69 -13.62
C ILE A 68 -15.78 -33.30 -14.79
N SER A 69 -15.49 -32.02 -14.91
CA SER A 69 -14.60 -31.46 -15.92
C SER A 69 -13.44 -30.73 -15.24
N GLU A 70 -12.24 -30.87 -15.80
CA GLU A 70 -11.05 -30.15 -15.30
C GLU A 70 -10.93 -28.80 -16.01
N GLU A 71 -10.46 -27.77 -15.30
CA GLU A 71 -10.15 -26.46 -15.86
C GLU A 71 -8.85 -25.87 -15.29
N TYR A 72 -8.10 -25.16 -16.13
CA TYR A 72 -6.92 -24.44 -15.65
C TYR A 72 -7.33 -23.14 -14.96
N ASN A 73 -6.92 -23.01 -13.71
CA ASN A 73 -7.10 -21.82 -12.90
C ASN A 73 -5.84 -20.94 -12.88
N LEU A 74 -5.98 -19.73 -13.42
CA LEU A 74 -4.93 -18.71 -13.50
C LEU A 74 -4.92 -17.74 -12.32
N LYS A 75 -5.85 -17.85 -11.36
CA LYS A 75 -5.90 -17.01 -10.15
C LYS A 75 -4.58 -16.98 -9.36
N PRO A 76 -3.84 -18.10 -9.19
CA PRO A 76 -2.56 -18.07 -8.47
C PRO A 76 -1.52 -17.17 -9.14
N LEU A 77 -1.45 -17.15 -10.48
CA LEU A 77 -0.59 -16.25 -11.25
C LEU A 77 -0.95 -14.79 -10.96
N TYR A 78 -2.22 -14.43 -11.09
CA TYR A 78 -2.67 -13.05 -10.91
C TYR A 78 -2.42 -12.55 -9.48
N LEU A 79 -2.65 -13.38 -8.46
CA LEU A 79 -2.33 -13.04 -7.07
C LEU A 79 -0.84 -12.80 -6.87
N LYS A 80 0.03 -13.62 -7.47
CA LYS A 80 1.48 -13.44 -7.41
C LYS A 80 1.93 -12.16 -8.11
N LEU A 81 1.36 -11.84 -9.28
CA LEU A 81 1.65 -10.61 -10.01
C LEU A 81 1.16 -9.38 -9.23
N ALA A 82 -0.06 -9.40 -8.71
CA ALA A 82 -0.61 -8.33 -7.90
C ALA A 82 0.25 -8.08 -6.65
N LYS A 83 0.71 -9.13 -5.97
CA LYS A 83 1.63 -9.01 -4.83
C LYS A 83 2.95 -8.34 -5.25
N ARG A 84 3.53 -8.72 -6.38
CA ARG A 84 4.78 -8.12 -6.89
C ARG A 84 4.61 -6.65 -7.24
N VAL A 85 3.52 -6.29 -7.90
CA VAL A 85 3.20 -4.91 -8.25
C VAL A 85 2.96 -4.09 -6.98
N ALA A 86 2.23 -4.61 -6.00
CA ALA A 86 2.03 -3.94 -4.72
C ALA A 86 3.35 -3.75 -3.95
N GLU A 87 4.23 -4.76 -3.93
CA GLU A 87 5.57 -4.65 -3.34
C GLU A 87 6.45 -3.63 -4.08
N GLN A 88 6.36 -3.57 -5.40
CA GLN A 88 7.06 -2.58 -6.22
C GLN A 88 6.52 -1.18 -5.99
N GLN A 89 5.20 -0.99 -5.96
CA GLN A 89 4.57 0.28 -5.65
C GLN A 89 4.91 0.74 -4.23
N LEU A 90 4.96 -0.16 -3.24
CA LEU A 90 5.40 0.20 -1.89
C LEU A 90 6.87 0.63 -1.87
N LYS A 91 7.73 -0.03 -2.65
CA LYS A 91 9.13 0.35 -2.82
C LYS A 91 9.31 1.64 -3.61
N GLU A 92 8.50 1.88 -4.63
CA GLU A 92 8.49 3.10 -5.44
C GLU A 92 7.92 4.25 -4.63
N LEU A 93 6.86 4.09 -3.84
CA LEU A 93 6.42 5.10 -2.86
C LEU A 93 7.50 5.35 -1.80
N ALA A 94 8.28 4.34 -1.43
CA ALA A 94 9.46 4.52 -0.58
C ALA A 94 10.66 5.16 -1.30
N ALA A 95 10.73 5.14 -2.64
CA ALA A 95 11.82 5.67 -3.46
C ALA A 95 11.50 7.01 -4.16
N ILE A 96 10.20 7.32 -4.35
CA ILE A 96 9.62 8.59 -4.79
C ILE A 96 9.45 9.53 -3.60
N ARG A 97 9.51 9.02 -2.35
CA ARG A 97 10.05 9.85 -1.26
C ARG A 97 11.44 10.27 -1.69
N PRO A 98 11.68 11.55 -1.98
CA PRO A 98 13.01 11.99 -2.29
C PRO A 98 13.88 11.60 -1.11
N SER A 99 15.00 10.95 -1.40
CA SER A 99 16.20 11.18 -0.62
C SER A 99 16.61 12.64 -0.82
N ALA A 100 15.83 13.57 -0.26
CA ALA A 100 16.37 14.82 0.19
C ALA A 100 17.17 14.46 1.45
N PRO A 101 18.47 14.73 1.53
CA PRO A 101 19.26 14.55 2.75
C PRO A 101 18.91 15.58 3.85
N PHE A 102 17.64 15.96 3.98
CA PHE A 102 17.16 16.89 4.99
C PHE A 102 15.83 16.40 5.56
N GLU A 103 15.90 15.92 6.82
CA GLU A 103 14.80 15.92 7.80
C GLU A 103 13.51 15.15 7.47
N ASP A 104 13.54 13.80 7.47
CA ASP A 104 12.29 12.99 7.39
C ASP A 104 12.25 11.81 8.39
N LYS A 105 12.99 11.94 9.49
CA LYS A 105 12.71 11.18 10.73
C LYS A 105 11.65 11.89 11.59
N THR A 106 11.50 13.20 11.42
CA THR A 106 10.67 14.08 12.24
C THR A 106 9.21 14.07 11.75
N ALA A 107 8.97 14.11 10.43
CA ALA A 107 7.60 14.04 9.90
C ALA A 107 6.94 12.67 10.16
N ARG A 108 7.68 11.54 10.15
CA ARG A 108 7.11 10.27 10.62
C ARG A 108 6.69 10.33 12.09
N ASN A 109 7.40 11.09 12.93
CA ASN A 109 7.03 11.25 14.33
C ASN A 109 5.73 12.04 14.49
N ILE A 110 5.46 13.06 13.67
CA ILE A 110 4.26 13.88 13.86
C ILE A 110 2.98 13.08 13.59
N PHE A 111 2.90 12.39 12.46
CA PHE A 111 1.70 11.61 12.12
C PHE A 111 1.47 10.47 13.12
N THR A 112 2.53 9.73 13.48
CA THR A 112 2.42 8.65 14.46
C THR A 112 2.07 9.15 15.86
N ALA A 113 2.55 10.33 16.28
CA ALA A 113 2.15 10.94 17.54
C ALA A 113 0.66 11.29 17.57
N PHE A 114 0.13 11.86 16.48
CA PHE A 114 -1.30 12.13 16.36
C PHE A 114 -2.13 10.83 16.40
N GLU A 115 -1.75 9.79 15.68
CA GLU A 115 -2.47 8.50 15.70
C GLU A 115 -2.49 7.87 17.11
N SER A 116 -1.37 7.95 17.83
CA SER A 116 -1.26 7.45 19.21
C SER A 116 -2.19 8.19 20.17
N GLU A 117 -2.22 9.52 20.10
CA GLU A 117 -3.02 10.35 21.02
C GLU A 117 -4.52 10.33 20.68
N PHE A 118 -4.87 10.21 19.40
CA PHE A 118 -6.26 10.11 18.96
C PHE A 118 -6.84 8.68 19.06
N ALA A 119 -6.00 7.67 19.37
CA ALA A 119 -6.34 6.25 19.43
C ALA A 119 -7.08 5.72 18.18
N ARG A 120 -6.83 6.35 17.03
CA ARG A 120 -7.45 6.01 15.73
C ARG A 120 -6.52 6.39 14.59
N PRO A 121 -6.59 5.71 13.44
CA PRO A 121 -5.89 6.16 12.24
C PRO A 121 -6.44 7.51 11.77
N LEU A 122 -5.55 8.37 11.28
CA LEU A 122 -5.92 9.67 10.73
C LEU A 122 -6.66 9.51 9.40
N THR A 123 -7.71 10.30 9.21
CA THR A 123 -8.42 10.38 7.94
C THR A 123 -7.62 11.19 6.90
N PRO A 124 -7.83 10.99 5.59
CA PRO A 124 -7.13 11.73 4.54
C PRO A 124 -7.21 13.26 4.70
N MET A 125 -8.35 13.75 5.19
CA MET A 125 -8.58 15.19 5.41
C MET A 125 -7.82 15.73 6.63
N GLU A 126 -7.57 14.89 7.63
CA GLU A 126 -6.75 15.24 8.81
C GLU A 126 -5.26 15.25 8.45
N LEU A 127 -4.80 14.32 7.61
CA LEU A 127 -3.44 14.32 7.07
C LEU A 127 -3.16 15.60 6.27
N GLU A 128 -4.12 16.02 5.44
CA GLU A 128 -4.04 17.28 4.70
C GLU A 128 -3.97 18.50 5.63
N THR A 129 -4.70 18.48 6.76
CA THR A 129 -4.65 19.55 7.76
C THR A 129 -3.25 19.68 8.38
N ILE A 130 -2.62 18.56 8.73
CA ILE A 130 -1.25 18.56 9.27
C ILE A 130 -0.25 19.04 8.21
N SER A 131 -0.40 18.60 6.97
CA SER A 131 0.43 19.07 5.85
C SER A 131 0.28 20.57 5.66
N ASN A 132 -0.94 21.11 5.76
CA ASN A 132 -1.17 22.55 5.64
C ASN A 132 -0.46 23.36 6.74
N TRP A 133 -0.43 22.89 7.99
CA TRP A 133 0.31 23.55 9.05
C TRP A 133 1.82 23.60 8.79
N LEU A 134 2.38 22.57 8.14
CA LEU A 134 3.79 22.47 7.80
C LEU A 134 4.13 23.29 6.55
N ASP A 135 3.34 23.13 5.49
CA ASP A 135 3.64 23.68 4.16
C ASP A 135 3.15 25.13 4.01
N ARG A 136 1.90 25.41 4.41
CA ARG A 136 1.30 26.75 4.24
C ARG A 136 1.64 27.69 5.39
N ASP A 137 1.43 27.23 6.62
CA ASP A 137 1.63 28.07 7.79
C ASP A 137 3.08 28.07 8.28
N GLN A 138 3.93 27.19 7.71
CA GLN A 138 5.36 27.09 8.03
C GLN A 138 5.62 26.91 9.53
N TYR A 139 4.70 26.24 10.24
CA TYR A 139 4.90 25.90 11.64
C TYR A 139 5.94 24.80 11.76
N LYS A 140 6.86 24.95 12.72
CA LYS A 140 7.81 23.89 13.05
C LYS A 140 7.06 22.68 13.63
N GLU A 141 7.45 21.48 13.23
CA GLU A 141 6.86 20.22 13.72
C GLU A 141 6.84 20.13 15.25
N GLU A 142 7.91 20.57 15.91
CA GLU A 142 8.00 20.58 17.38
C GLU A 142 6.95 21.48 18.04
N LEU A 143 6.56 22.56 17.36
CA LEU A 143 5.49 23.46 17.79
C LEU A 143 4.14 22.73 17.71
N ILE A 144 3.87 22.05 16.61
CA ILE A 144 2.62 21.30 16.39
C ILE A 144 2.51 20.13 17.39
N LEU A 145 3.60 19.40 17.64
CA LEU A 145 3.64 18.36 18.67
C LEU A 145 3.39 18.92 20.08
N SER A 146 3.89 20.12 20.37
CA SER A 146 3.65 20.79 21.64
C SER A 146 2.18 21.19 21.78
N ALA A 147 1.54 21.67 20.69
CA ALA A 147 0.12 21.98 20.66
C ALA A 147 -0.76 20.72 20.81
N LEU A 148 -0.35 19.59 20.20
CA LEU A 148 -1.01 18.30 20.40
C LEU A 148 -0.98 17.88 21.87
N LYS A 149 0.19 17.94 22.52
CA LYS A 149 0.32 17.60 23.95
C LYS A 149 -0.56 18.48 24.84
N GLU A 150 -0.67 19.77 24.52
CA GLU A 150 -1.55 20.69 25.24
C GLU A 150 -3.03 20.34 25.01
N ALA A 151 -3.42 19.95 23.79
CA ALA A 151 -4.77 19.50 23.49
C ALA A 151 -5.16 18.22 24.24
N VAL A 152 -4.22 17.27 24.36
CA VAL A 152 -4.36 16.05 25.19
C VAL A 152 -4.50 16.41 26.66
N PHE A 153 -3.64 17.29 27.17
CA PHE A 153 -3.69 17.73 28.56
C PHE A 153 -5.00 18.46 28.90
N ALA A 154 -5.53 19.27 27.99
CA ALA A 154 -6.82 19.94 28.12
C ALA A 154 -8.03 19.00 27.96
N GLY A 155 -7.80 17.72 27.60
CA GLY A 155 -8.85 16.74 27.31
C GLY A 155 -9.66 17.05 26.04
N LYS A 156 -9.14 17.92 25.16
CA LYS A 156 -9.81 18.40 23.94
C LYS A 156 -8.97 18.09 22.70
N VAL A 157 -8.85 16.79 22.42
CA VAL A 157 -8.05 16.26 21.31
C VAL A 157 -8.84 16.33 20.01
N HIS A 158 -8.91 17.54 19.43
CA HIS A 158 -9.51 17.74 18.10
C HIS A 158 -8.75 18.81 17.32
N PHE A 159 -8.65 18.63 15.99
CA PHE A 159 -7.88 19.49 15.09
C PHE A 159 -8.21 20.99 15.24
N ARG A 160 -9.49 21.35 15.41
CA ARG A 160 -9.91 22.74 15.63
C ARG A 160 -9.34 23.39 16.90
N TYR A 161 -9.00 22.60 17.91
CA TYR A 161 -8.42 23.11 19.16
C TYR A 161 -6.93 23.33 19.00
N ILE A 162 -6.24 22.38 18.38
CA ILE A 162 -4.83 22.46 18.03
C ILE A 162 -4.58 23.66 17.11
N ASP A 163 -5.45 23.86 16.12
CA ASP A 163 -5.40 25.02 15.22
C ASP A 163 -5.49 26.36 15.97
N ARG A 164 -6.39 26.44 16.97
CA ARG A 164 -6.50 27.62 17.85
C ARG A 164 -5.22 27.87 18.64
N ILE A 165 -4.63 26.82 19.21
CA ILE A 165 -3.38 26.91 19.98
C ILE A 165 -2.26 27.43 19.08
N LEU A 166 -2.12 26.87 17.87
CA LEU A 166 -1.13 27.29 16.88
C LEU A 166 -1.34 28.74 16.45
N LEU A 167 -2.59 29.15 16.20
CA LEU A 167 -2.93 30.52 15.81
C LEU A 167 -2.66 31.53 16.94
N ASP A 168 -2.95 31.19 18.19
CA ASP A 168 -2.65 32.03 19.33
C ASP A 168 -1.13 32.15 19.55
N TRP A 169 -0.36 31.07 19.38
CA TRP A 169 1.10 31.11 19.44
C TRP A 169 1.72 31.94 18.31
N SER A 170 1.19 31.81 17.09
CA SER A 170 1.56 32.63 15.93
C SER A 170 1.34 34.12 16.20
N ARG A 171 0.17 34.49 16.74
CA ARG A 171 -0.16 35.87 17.11
C ARG A 171 0.78 36.46 18.16
N ASN A 172 1.24 35.64 19.09
CA ASN A 172 2.17 36.04 20.15
C ASN A 172 3.65 35.97 19.73
N ARG A 173 3.95 35.80 18.43
CA ARG A 173 5.30 35.66 17.86
C ARG A 173 6.13 34.54 18.50
N VAL A 174 5.45 33.46 18.91
CA VAL A 174 6.10 32.28 19.48
C VAL A 174 6.57 31.39 18.33
N SER A 175 7.82 31.55 17.94
CA SER A 175 8.41 30.84 16.79
C SER A 175 9.37 29.70 17.19
N THR A 176 9.55 29.48 18.49
CA THR A 176 10.40 28.42 19.03
C THR A 176 9.61 27.49 19.94
N PRO A 177 9.90 26.19 19.91
CA PRO A 177 9.20 25.19 20.73
C PRO A 177 9.44 25.40 22.23
N ASP A 178 10.59 25.95 22.63
CA ASP A 178 10.84 26.31 24.02
C ASP A 178 9.98 27.49 24.48
N GLN A 179 9.82 28.52 23.65
CA GLN A 179 8.88 29.61 23.94
C GLN A 179 7.42 29.13 23.96
N ALA A 180 7.06 28.14 23.14
CA ALA A 180 5.72 27.55 23.14
C ALA A 180 5.44 26.77 24.43
N LYS A 181 6.41 25.99 24.92
CA LYS A 181 6.33 25.32 26.22
C LYS A 181 6.22 26.33 27.36
N GLU A 182 7.03 27.38 27.36
CA GLU A 182 6.98 28.43 28.37
C GLU A 182 5.65 29.22 28.32
N TYR A 183 5.15 29.54 27.13
CA TYR A 183 3.88 30.23 26.96
C TYR A 183 2.71 29.37 27.42
N ALA A 184 2.72 28.09 27.09
CA ALA A 184 1.76 27.11 27.60
C ALA A 184 1.84 26.98 29.14
N GLN A 185 3.03 27.04 29.73
CA GLN A 185 3.20 27.08 31.20
C GLN A 185 2.69 28.37 31.84
N ARG A 186 2.90 29.53 31.20
CA ARG A 186 2.40 30.82 31.71
C ARG A 186 0.89 30.94 31.59
N PHE A 187 0.31 30.47 30.49
CA PHE A 187 -1.14 30.43 30.31
C PHE A 187 -1.83 29.49 31.31
N ARG A 188 -1.13 28.45 31.78
CA ARG A 188 -1.54 27.59 32.90
C ARG A 188 -1.57 28.30 34.26
N GLN A 189 -0.68 29.26 34.51
CA GLN A 189 -0.63 30.01 35.78
C GLN A 189 -1.60 31.19 35.83
N SER A 190 -2.08 31.65 34.67
CA SER A 190 -3.02 32.78 34.53
C SER A 190 -4.50 32.36 34.63
N ARG A 191 -4.80 31.10 34.96
CA ARG A 191 -6.15 30.53 35.01
C ARG A 191 -6.41 29.89 36.36
#